data_AF-A0A6I1JN31-F1
#
_entry.id   AF-A0A6I1JN31-F1
#
_cell.length_a   1.000
_cell.length_b   1.000
_cell.length_c   1.000
_cell.angle_alpha   90.00
_cell.angle_beta   90.00
_cell.angle_gamma   90.00
#
_symmetry.space_group_name_H-M   'P 1'
#
loop_
_entity.id
_entity.type
_entity.pdbx_description
1 polymer ?
#
loop_
_entity_poly.entity_id
_entity_poly.type
_entity_poly.pdbx_seq_one_letter_code
_entity_poly.pdbx_strand_id
1 'polypeptide(L)'
;MTASTIGIGLMAKPPRPGIAKTRLAATIGRQAAADLARGLLSDAVETLAEAATRTPLACSVFYRPAEAASDIASLIGRGWPLVP
;
A
#
# COMPACT_ATOMS: atom_id res chain seq x y z
N MET A 1 -2.24 21.09 17.54
CA MET A 1 -2.36 19.75 16.90
C MET A 1 -2.66 18.75 17.99
N THR A 2 -3.89 18.25 18.06
CA THR A 2 -4.20 17.10 18.94
C THR A 2 -3.51 15.88 18.35
N ALA A 3 -2.65 15.21 19.13
CA ALA A 3 -2.02 13.97 18.68
C ALA A 3 -3.10 12.92 18.37
N SER A 4 -3.02 12.28 17.20
CA SER A 4 -3.89 11.15 16.87
C SER A 4 -3.65 10.03 17.89
N THR A 5 -4.69 9.60 18.59
CA THR A 5 -4.59 8.55 19.61
C THR A 5 -4.52 7.15 18.99
N ILE A 6 -4.75 7.03 17.68
CA ILE A 6 -4.77 5.78 16.93
C ILE A 6 -3.92 5.92 15.67
N GLY A 7 -3.02 4.94 15.46
CA GLY A 7 -2.21 4.82 14.25
C GLY A 7 -2.62 3.62 13.42
N ILE A 8 -2.56 3.75 12.09
CA ILE A 8 -2.81 2.65 11.14
C ILE A 8 -1.58 2.49 10.26
N GLY A 9 -1.04 1.26 10.26
CA GLY A 9 0.05 0.84 9.39
C GLY A 9 -0.48 0.05 8.19
N LEU A 10 -0.29 0.59 6.98
CA LEU A 10 -0.58 -0.13 5.74
C LEU A 10 0.65 -0.94 5.33
N MET A 11 0.51 -2.27 5.29
CA MET A 11 1.56 -3.17 4.84
C MET A 11 1.52 -3.31 3.31
N ALA A 12 2.56 -2.82 2.63
CA ALA A 12 2.62 -2.79 1.18
C ALA A 12 3.75 -3.69 0.64
N LYS A 13 3.40 -4.54 -0.34
CA LYS A 13 4.37 -5.26 -1.17
C LYS A 13 4.30 -4.66 -2.57
N PRO A 14 5.43 -4.38 -3.26
CA PRO A 14 5.38 -3.76 -4.58
C PRO A 14 4.59 -4.64 -5.56
N PRO A 15 3.65 -4.05 -6.32
CA PRO A 15 2.86 -4.77 -7.31
C PRO A 15 3.67 -5.01 -8.60
N ARG A 16 4.72 -5.84 -8.47
CA ARG A 16 5.63 -6.24 -9.57
C ARG A 16 5.35 -7.68 -10.00
N PRO A 17 5.33 -7.99 -11.31
CA PRO A 17 5.19 -9.35 -11.81
C PRO A 17 6.25 -10.31 -11.27
N GLY A 18 5.83 -11.44 -10.71
CA GLY A 18 6.73 -12.42 -10.08
C GLY A 18 7.18 -12.09 -8.65
N ILE A 19 6.77 -10.94 -8.10
CA ILE A 19 6.97 -10.59 -6.69
C ILE A 19 5.63 -10.60 -5.95
N ALA A 20 4.63 -9.92 -6.51
CA ALA A 20 3.29 -9.86 -5.93
C ALA A 20 2.51 -11.15 -6.20
N LYS A 21 1.82 -11.64 -5.16
CA LYS A 21 0.82 -12.71 -5.23
C LYS A 21 1.24 -13.91 -6.11
N THR A 22 2.47 -14.41 -5.93
CA THR A 22 3.09 -15.44 -6.79
C THR A 22 2.28 -16.73 -6.89
N ARG A 23 1.56 -17.12 -5.82
CA ARG A 23 0.65 -18.26 -5.86
C ARG A 23 -0.54 -18.03 -6.79
N LEU A 24 -1.14 -16.84 -6.75
CA LEU A 24 -2.25 -16.46 -7.64
C LEU A 24 -1.77 -16.31 -9.09
N ALA A 25 -0.55 -15.82 -9.28
CA ALA A 25 0.07 -15.70 -10.59
C ALA A 25 0.18 -17.05 -11.33
N ALA A 26 0.22 -18.19 -10.63
CA ALA A 26 0.20 -19.51 -11.25
C ALA A 26 -1.14 -19.82 -11.96
N THR A 27 -2.22 -19.13 -11.59
CA THR A 27 -3.56 -19.32 -12.17
C THR A 27 -3.90 -18.25 -13.20
N ILE A 28 -3.60 -16.98 -12.90
CA ILE A 28 -4.03 -15.83 -13.74
C ILE A 28 -2.89 -15.16 -14.51
N GLY A 29 -1.66 -15.67 -14.39
CA GLY A 29 -0.47 -15.07 -14.97
C GLY A 29 0.15 -13.98 -14.11
N ARG A 30 1.46 -13.77 -14.30
CA ARG A 30 2.27 -12.84 -13.48
C ARG A 30 1.83 -11.38 -13.60
N GLN A 31 1.44 -10.95 -14.80
CA GLN A 31 1.04 -9.57 -15.06
C GLN A 31 -0.31 -9.26 -14.39
N ALA A 32 -1.34 -10.09 -14.65
CA ALA A 32 -2.65 -9.91 -14.04
C ALA A 32 -2.60 -9.96 -12.51
N ALA A 33 -1.79 -10.84 -11.93
CA ALA A 33 -1.60 -10.88 -10.48
C ALA A 33 -0.93 -9.61 -9.91
N ALA A 34 -0.01 -9.00 -10.65
CA ALA A 34 0.61 -7.73 -10.27
C ALA A 34 -0.38 -6.57 -10.41
N ASP A 35 -1.16 -6.52 -11.48
CA ASP A 35 -2.17 -5.49 -11.70
C ASP A 35 -3.30 -5.56 -10.66
N LEU A 36 -3.74 -6.77 -10.31
CA LEU A 36 -4.69 -6.97 -9.21
C LEU A 36 -4.10 -6.52 -7.87
N ALA A 37 -2.83 -6.86 -7.59
CA ALA A 37 -2.17 -6.41 -6.37
C ALA A 37 -2.05 -4.88 -6.31
N ARG A 38 -1.85 -4.22 -7.46
CA ARG A 38 -1.86 -2.75 -7.55
C ARG A 38 -3.23 -2.19 -7.19
N GLY A 39 -4.30 -2.72 -7.80
CA GLY A 39 -5.67 -2.30 -7.49
C GLY A 39 -6.02 -2.45 -6.01
N LEU A 40 -5.77 -3.64 -5.44
CA LEU A 40 -6.01 -3.89 -4.00
C LEU A 40 -5.24 -2.93 -3.08
N LEU A 41 -4.01 -2.57 -3.44
CA LEU A 41 -3.22 -1.61 -2.67
C LEU A 41 -3.81 -0.19 -2.81
N SER A 42 -4.19 0.22 -4.02
CA SER A 42 -4.86 1.50 -4.25
C SER A 42 -6.18 1.61 -3.46
N ASP A 43 -7.02 0.58 -3.47
CA ASP A 43 -8.28 0.55 -2.72
C ASP A 43 -8.03 0.70 -1.20
N ALA A 44 -6.98 0.04 -0.69
CA ALA A 44 -6.59 0.16 0.72
C ALA A 44 -6.12 1.58 1.08
N VAL A 45 -5.37 2.23 0.18
CA VAL A 45 -4.94 3.63 0.34
C VAL A 45 -6.14 4.57 0.36
N GLU A 46 -7.07 4.39 -0.57
CA GLU A 46 -8.29 5.21 -0.64
C GLU A 46 -9.17 5.02 0.59
N THR A 47 -9.38 3.78 1.02
CA THR A 47 -10.14 3.45 2.24
C THR A 47 -9.52 4.11 3.47
N LEU A 48 -8.18 4.02 3.62
CA LEU A 48 -7.49 4.64 4.75
C LEU A 48 -7.55 6.17 4.69
N ALA A 49 -7.45 6.75 3.49
CA ALA A 49 -7.58 8.18 3.31
C ALA A 49 -9.00 8.65 3.66
N GLU A 50 -10.02 7.93 3.25
CA GLU A 50 -11.41 8.22 3.61
C GLU A 50 -11.62 8.11 5.13
N ALA A 51 -11.10 7.07 5.79
CA ALA A 51 -11.16 6.93 7.24
C ALA A 51 -10.49 8.12 7.96
N ALA A 52 -9.34 8.58 7.46
CA ALA A 52 -8.62 9.73 8.00
C ALA A 52 -9.37 11.07 7.85
N THR A 53 -10.37 11.16 6.96
CA THR A 53 -11.26 12.33 6.88
C THR A 53 -12.31 12.34 7.99
N ARG A 54 -12.67 11.17 8.53
CA ARG A 54 -13.75 11.00 9.53
C ARG A 54 -13.20 10.97 10.95
N THR A 55 -11.95 10.59 11.13
CA THR A 55 -11.30 10.48 12.45
C THR A 55 -9.82 10.81 12.34
N PRO A 56 -9.23 11.54 13.30
CA PRO A 56 -7.78 11.79 13.31
C PRO A 56 -7.01 10.48 13.44
N LEU A 57 -6.36 10.06 12.35
CA LEU A 57 -5.55 8.84 12.28
C LEU A 57 -4.10 9.19 11.92
N ALA A 58 -3.14 8.57 12.60
CA ALA A 58 -1.74 8.60 12.17
C ALA A 58 -1.49 7.46 11.17
N CYS A 59 -1.39 7.79 9.88
CA CYS A 59 -1.18 6.79 8.83
C CYS A 59 0.31 6.62 8.51
N SER A 60 0.77 5.38 8.33
CA SER A 60 2.11 5.07 7.84
C SER A 60 2.07 3.86 6.92
N VAL A 61 2.99 3.79 5.96
CA VAL A 61 3.06 2.69 5.00
C VAL A 61 4.37 1.95 5.20
N PHE A 62 4.28 0.68 5.53
CA PHE A 62 5.42 -0.20 5.72
C PHE A 62 5.60 -1.04 4.47
N TYR A 63 6.81 -1.09 3.92
CA TYR A 63 7.01 -1.78 2.65
C TYR A 63 8.32 -2.54 2.57
N ARG A 64 8.29 -3.66 1.85
CA ARG A 64 9.49 -4.42 1.51
C ARG A 64 9.44 -4.85 0.05
N PRO A 65 10.58 -4.93 -0.64
CA PRO A 65 11.94 -4.59 -0.17
C PRO A 65 12.23 -3.07 -0.22
N ALA A 66 13.36 -2.61 0.32
CA ALA A 66 13.65 -1.18 0.50
C ALA A 66 13.75 -0.41 -0.84
N GLU A 67 14.19 -1.06 -1.91
CA GLU A 67 14.25 -0.52 -3.27
C GLU A 67 12.86 -0.34 -3.92
N ALA A 68 11.78 -0.76 -3.26
CA ALA A 68 10.41 -0.54 -3.73
C ALA A 68 9.84 0.84 -3.36
N ALA A 69 10.61 1.71 -2.70
CA ALA A 69 10.16 3.01 -2.23
C ALA A 69 9.44 3.83 -3.31
N SER A 70 10.02 3.87 -4.53
CA SER A 70 9.45 4.62 -5.66
C SER A 70 8.09 4.05 -6.10
N ASP A 71 7.97 2.73 -6.21
CA ASP A 71 6.72 2.08 -6.59
C ASP A 71 5.62 2.41 -5.57
N ILE A 72 5.94 2.29 -4.28
CA ILE A 72 4.99 2.57 -3.20
C ILE A 72 4.63 4.05 -3.21
N ALA A 73 5.60 4.96 -3.26
CA ALA A 73 5.36 6.40 -3.30
C ALA A 73 4.39 6.80 -4.44
N SER A 74 4.56 6.19 -5.63
CA SER A 74 3.71 6.45 -6.79
C SER A 74 2.25 6.04 -6.59
N LEU A 75 1.99 5.05 -5.73
CA LEU A 75 0.64 4.55 -5.43
C LEU A 75 -0.01 5.25 -4.24
N ILE A 76 0.79 5.66 -3.24
CA ILE A 76 0.25 6.35 -2.06
C ILE A 76 -0.13 7.80 -2.41
N GLY A 77 0.79 8.60 -2.95
CA GLY A 77 0.52 9.99 -3.38
C GLY A 77 0.02 10.96 -2.28
N ARG A 78 0.09 10.60 -0.98
CA ARG A 78 -0.58 11.35 0.12
C ARG A 78 0.35 11.90 1.20
N GLY A 79 1.66 11.79 1.02
CA GLY A 79 2.65 12.31 1.99
C GLY A 79 2.73 11.54 3.31
N TRP A 80 2.13 10.36 3.41
CA TRP A 80 2.31 9.48 4.58
C TRP A 80 3.75 8.97 4.67
N PRO A 81 4.31 8.83 5.88
CA PRO A 81 5.63 8.23 6.06
C PRO A 81 5.72 6.85 5.39
N LEU A 82 6.75 6.66 4.57
CA LEU A 82 7.09 5.37 3.98
C LEU A 82 8.23 4.75 4.79
N VAL A 83 7.98 3.61 5.40
CA VAL A 83 8.91 2.91 6.30
C VAL A 83 9.38 1.60 5.64
N PRO A 84 10.67 1.43 5.33
CA PRO A 84 11.20 0.20 4.74
C PRO A 84 11.30 -0.94 5.76
#